data_AF-A0A951W557-F1
#
_entry.id   AF-A0A951W557-F1
#
_cell.length_a   1.000
_cell.length_b   1.000
_cell.length_c   1.000
_cell.angle_alpha   90.00
_cell.angle_beta   90.00
_cell.angle_gamma   90.00
#
_symmetry.space_group_name_H-M   'P 1'
#
loop_
_entity.id
_entity.type
_entity.pdbx_description
1 polymer ?
#
loop_
_entity_poly.entity_id
_entity_poly.type
_entity_poly.pdbx_seq_one_letter_code
_entity_poly.pdbx_strand_id
1 'polypeptide(L)'
;MTTLLPSVRIPAIRPAAPLAAEPWNEDPGDALLRHFDRVHRERMVGLPFLNPRLSVVVAACVRHAGDWLAGVVTPWSLQLVLLPGGGNLWRDTASGARQVLQFPVGELVFIGDEGERDLPAFLYCPLIAPVEHITEPEAAV
;
A
#
# COMPACT_ATOMS: atom_id res chain seq x y z
N MET A 1 -2.65 -0.71 52.14
CA MET A 1 -3.44 -0.88 50.89
C MET A 1 -2.45 -0.81 49.72
N THR A 2 -1.91 -1.95 49.32
CA THR A 2 -0.92 -2.02 48.23
C THR A 2 -1.67 -2.01 46.91
N THR A 3 -1.60 -0.89 46.20
CA THR A 3 -2.17 -0.72 44.87
C THR A 3 -1.37 -1.56 43.89
N LEU A 4 -1.95 -2.69 43.45
CA LEU A 4 -1.43 -3.46 42.32
C LEU A 4 -1.56 -2.59 41.07
N LEU A 5 -0.46 -2.03 40.59
CA LEU A 5 -0.42 -1.42 39.26
C LEU A 5 -0.73 -2.52 38.24
N PRO A 6 -1.77 -2.38 37.41
CA PRO A 6 -2.06 -3.37 36.38
C PRO A 6 -0.84 -3.45 35.45
N SER A 7 -0.39 -4.68 35.20
CA SER A 7 0.77 -4.96 34.36
C SER A 7 0.50 -4.51 32.92
N VAL A 8 0.79 -3.24 32.62
CA VAL A 8 0.72 -2.69 31.27
C VAL A 8 1.73 -3.45 30.42
N ARG A 9 1.26 -4.20 29.43
CA ARG A 9 2.14 -4.78 28.41
C ARG A 9 2.74 -3.64 27.60
N ILE A 10 4.03 -3.38 27.80
CA ILE A 10 4.80 -2.46 26.98
C ILE A 10 5.23 -3.24 25.73
N PRO A 11 4.88 -2.78 24.51
CA PRO A 11 5.38 -3.39 23.29
C PRO A 11 6.92 -3.36 23.29
N ALA A 12 7.55 -4.49 23.02
CA ALA A 12 9.01 -4.60 22.94
C ALA A 12 9.59 -3.73 21.80
N ILE A 13 8.79 -3.45 20.78
CA ILE A 13 9.14 -2.63 19.63
C ILE A 13 8.01 -1.61 19.43
N ARG A 14 8.39 -0.33 19.40
CA ARG A 14 7.53 0.73 18.87
C ARG A 14 7.99 1.00 17.45
N PRO A 15 7.08 1.02 16.45
CA PRO A 15 7.43 1.48 15.12
C PRO A 15 8.06 2.86 15.20
N ALA A 16 9.04 3.13 14.33
CA ALA A 16 9.54 4.49 14.16
C ALA A 16 8.35 5.41 13.81
N ALA A 17 8.38 6.64 14.32
CA ALA A 17 7.39 7.63 13.91
C ALA A 17 7.52 7.84 12.39
N PRO A 18 6.39 7.91 11.66
CA PRO A 18 6.45 8.16 10.23
C PRO A 18 6.98 9.58 9.98
N LEU A 19 7.73 9.72 8.89
CA LEU A 19 8.09 11.04 8.37
C LEU A 19 6.87 11.66 7.70
N ALA A 20 6.76 12.98 7.81
CA ALA A 20 5.74 13.72 7.08
C ALA A 20 5.98 13.57 5.58
N ALA A 21 4.97 13.10 4.85
CA ALA A 21 5.08 12.90 3.42
C ALA A 21 4.75 14.20 2.66
N GLU A 22 5.58 14.51 1.66
CA GLU A 22 5.32 15.63 0.74
C GLU A 22 4.26 15.23 -0.29
N PRO A 23 3.25 16.08 -0.57
CA PRO A 23 2.24 15.79 -1.58
C PRO A 23 2.80 15.65 -2.99
N TRP A 24 2.29 14.67 -3.73
CA TRP A 24 2.51 14.55 -5.16
C TRP A 24 1.62 15.54 -5.91
N ASN A 25 2.25 16.52 -6.57
CA ASN A 25 1.54 17.50 -7.39
C ASN A 25 1.02 16.89 -8.71
N GLU A 26 1.80 15.98 -9.30
CA GLU A 26 1.48 15.26 -10.54
C GLU A 26 1.10 13.80 -10.26
N ASP A 27 0.58 13.12 -11.27
CA ASP A 27 0.18 11.70 -11.20
C ASP A 27 1.39 10.80 -10.91
N PRO A 28 1.41 10.05 -9.79
CA PRO A 28 2.51 9.18 -9.41
C PRO A 28 2.48 7.79 -10.08
N GLY A 29 1.59 7.53 -11.04
CA GLY A 29 1.39 6.22 -11.68
C GLY A 29 2.68 5.61 -12.24
N ASP A 30 3.51 6.41 -12.90
CA ASP A 30 4.81 5.96 -13.42
C ASP A 30 5.80 5.59 -12.30
N ALA A 31 5.76 6.30 -11.17
CA ALA A 31 6.61 6.01 -10.02
C ALA A 31 6.16 4.70 -9.34
N LEU A 32 4.84 4.48 -9.22
CA LEU A 32 4.27 3.22 -8.76
C LEU A 32 4.69 2.04 -9.63
N LEU A 33 4.53 2.16 -10.95
CA LEU A 33 4.90 1.11 -11.90
C LEU A 33 6.36 0.72 -11.73
N ARG A 34 7.27 1.70 -11.75
CA ARG A 34 8.72 1.46 -11.57
C ARG A 34 9.03 0.82 -10.22
N HIS A 35 8.39 1.25 -9.15
CA HIS A 35 8.61 0.70 -7.80
C HIS A 35 8.22 -0.78 -7.75
N PHE A 36 6.99 -1.12 -8.17
CA PHE A 36 6.53 -2.50 -8.11
C PHE A 36 7.26 -3.42 -9.10
N ASP A 37 7.68 -2.93 -10.27
CA ASP A 37 8.56 -3.68 -11.17
C ASP A 37 9.93 -3.97 -10.55
N ARG A 38 10.49 -3.01 -9.79
CA ARG A 38 11.73 -3.22 -9.05
C ARG A 38 11.54 -4.28 -7.95
N VAL A 39 10.48 -4.16 -7.16
CA VAL A 39 10.12 -5.16 -6.13
C VAL A 39 9.95 -6.55 -6.74
N HIS A 40 9.28 -6.66 -7.89
CA HIS A 40 9.10 -7.92 -8.59
C HIS A 40 10.46 -8.56 -8.93
N ARG A 41 11.36 -7.81 -9.58
CA ARG A 41 12.66 -8.32 -10.04
C ARG A 41 13.64 -8.61 -8.92
N GLU A 42 13.62 -7.84 -7.84
CA GLU A 42 14.67 -7.90 -6.82
C GLU A 42 14.28 -8.72 -5.59
N ARG A 43 12.99 -8.77 -5.24
CA ARG A 43 12.52 -9.35 -3.96
C ARG A 43 11.57 -10.52 -4.14
N MET A 44 10.74 -10.50 -5.18
CA MET A 44 9.66 -11.47 -5.34
C MET A 44 10.00 -12.58 -6.34
N VAL A 45 10.93 -12.35 -7.27
CA VAL A 45 11.28 -13.30 -8.34
C VAL A 45 11.62 -14.68 -7.76
N GLY A 46 11.04 -15.73 -8.36
CA GLY A 46 11.27 -17.12 -7.97
C GLY A 46 10.44 -17.63 -6.79
N LEU A 47 9.60 -16.79 -6.16
CA LEU A 47 8.67 -17.26 -5.14
C LEU A 47 7.56 -18.13 -5.76
N PRO A 48 7.14 -19.24 -5.10
CA PRO A 48 6.28 -20.26 -5.73
C PRO A 48 4.82 -19.83 -5.93
N PHE A 49 4.40 -18.74 -5.30
CA PHE A 49 3.02 -18.20 -5.38
C PHE A 49 2.88 -17.09 -6.43
N LEU A 50 3.94 -16.76 -7.17
CA LEU A 50 3.83 -15.78 -8.25
C LEU A 50 3.00 -16.35 -9.39
N ASN A 51 2.06 -15.56 -9.89
CA ASN A 51 1.33 -15.85 -11.12
C ASN A 51 2.13 -15.32 -12.33
N PRO A 52 2.79 -16.18 -13.12
CA PRO A 52 3.64 -15.75 -14.24
C PRO A 52 2.85 -15.18 -15.42
N ARG A 53 1.52 -15.29 -15.41
CA ARG A 53 0.65 -14.72 -16.45
C ARG A 53 0.36 -13.24 -16.20
N LEU A 54 0.63 -12.75 -15.01
CA LEU A 54 0.44 -11.36 -14.64
C LEU A 54 1.78 -10.62 -14.73
N SER A 55 1.68 -9.33 -15.05
CA SER A 55 2.79 -8.38 -14.96
C SER A 55 2.37 -7.23 -14.05
N VAL A 56 3.32 -6.41 -13.63
CA VAL A 56 2.98 -5.21 -12.85
C VAL A 56 2.23 -4.24 -13.76
N VAL A 57 1.06 -3.78 -13.32
CA VAL A 57 0.24 -2.80 -14.01
C VAL A 57 -0.35 -1.84 -13.00
N VAL A 58 -0.29 -0.54 -13.29
CA VAL A 58 -1.07 0.48 -12.60
C VAL A 58 -2.33 0.71 -13.43
N ALA A 59 -3.44 0.07 -13.03
CA ALA A 59 -4.67 0.02 -13.81
C ALA A 59 -5.38 1.38 -13.86
N ALA A 60 -5.30 2.14 -12.78
CA ALA A 60 -5.76 3.53 -12.70
C ALA A 60 -4.96 4.25 -11.62
N CYS A 61 -4.75 5.55 -11.78
CA CYS A 61 -4.30 6.46 -10.73
C CYS A 61 -5.17 7.72 -10.79
N VAL A 62 -5.94 7.98 -9.74
CA VAL A 62 -6.95 9.05 -9.77
C VAL A 62 -6.89 9.89 -8.51
N ARG A 63 -7.31 11.16 -8.65
CA ARG A 63 -7.59 12.02 -7.49
C ARG A 63 -8.84 11.53 -6.78
N HIS A 64 -8.70 11.12 -5.53
CA HIS A 64 -9.79 10.76 -4.64
C HIS A 64 -9.70 11.54 -3.34
N ALA A 65 -10.69 12.39 -3.07
CA ALA A 65 -10.74 13.27 -1.91
C ALA A 65 -9.44 14.12 -1.69
N GLY A 66 -8.82 14.51 -2.80
CA GLY A 66 -7.57 15.30 -2.84
C GLY A 66 -6.28 14.47 -2.83
N ASP A 67 -6.32 13.21 -2.42
CA ASP A 67 -5.16 12.30 -2.45
C ASP A 67 -5.15 11.45 -3.73
N TRP A 68 -4.04 10.76 -4.00
CA TRP A 68 -3.96 9.84 -5.13
C TRP A 68 -4.34 8.43 -4.70
N LEU A 69 -5.28 7.81 -5.39
CA LEU A 69 -5.65 6.41 -5.22
C LEU A 69 -5.40 5.65 -6.52
N ALA A 70 -4.63 4.58 -6.42
CA ALA A 70 -4.27 3.73 -7.55
C ALA A 70 -4.70 2.28 -7.35
N GLY A 71 -5.12 1.64 -8.44
CA GLY A 71 -5.26 0.19 -8.50
C GLY A 71 -3.99 -0.42 -9.08
N VAL A 72 -3.34 -1.32 -8.36
CA VAL A 72 -2.09 -1.97 -8.79
C VAL A 72 -2.30 -3.48 -8.86
N VAL A 73 -2.00 -4.03 -10.03
CA VAL A 73 -1.92 -5.47 -10.28
C VAL A 73 -0.45 -5.86 -10.24
N THR A 74 -0.12 -6.93 -9.52
CA THR A 74 1.20 -7.54 -9.49
C THR A 74 1.07 -9.06 -9.66
N PRO A 75 2.17 -9.78 -9.94
CA PRO A 75 2.17 -11.23 -9.94
C PRO A 75 1.80 -11.90 -8.61
N TRP A 76 1.74 -11.17 -7.48
CA TRP A 76 1.42 -11.73 -6.16
C TRP A 76 0.14 -11.16 -5.54
N SER A 77 -0.37 -10.01 -6.01
CA SER A 77 -1.52 -9.34 -5.42
C SER A 77 -2.26 -8.40 -6.40
N LEU A 78 -3.55 -8.19 -6.14
CA LEU A 78 -4.27 -6.99 -6.54
C LEU A 78 -4.47 -6.11 -5.31
N GLN A 79 -4.13 -4.84 -5.40
CA GLN A 79 -4.15 -3.93 -4.26
C GLN A 79 -4.51 -2.51 -4.65
N LEU A 80 -5.10 -1.79 -3.71
CA LEU A 80 -5.17 -0.33 -3.76
C LEU A 80 -3.91 0.26 -3.16
N VAL A 81 -3.44 1.38 -3.72
CA VAL A 81 -2.34 2.17 -3.19
C VAL A 81 -2.78 3.62 -3.05
N LEU A 82 -2.61 4.20 -1.86
CA LEU A 82 -2.89 5.59 -1.54
C LEU A 82 -1.57 6.35 -1.41
N LEU A 83 -1.48 7.52 -2.03
CA LEU A 83 -0.32 8.44 -1.93
C LEU A 83 -0.78 9.85 -1.56
N PRO A 84 0.06 10.64 -0.86
CA PRO A 84 -0.32 11.99 -0.47
C PRO A 84 -0.52 12.87 -1.70
N GLY A 85 -1.66 13.56 -1.75
CA GLY A 85 -1.99 14.56 -2.75
C GLY A 85 -2.39 15.91 -2.17
N GLY A 86 -2.31 16.05 -0.84
CA GLY A 86 -2.83 17.21 -0.11
C GLY A 86 -4.31 17.09 0.24
N GLY A 87 -4.86 15.88 0.16
CA GLY A 87 -6.24 15.58 0.48
C GLY A 87 -6.48 15.26 1.95
N ASN A 88 -7.61 14.59 2.22
CA ASN A 88 -8.06 14.28 3.56
C ASN A 88 -8.00 12.78 3.91
N LEU A 89 -7.48 11.93 3.03
CA LEU A 89 -7.36 10.48 3.25
C LEU A 89 -5.97 10.11 3.74
N TRP A 90 -4.93 10.75 3.21
CA TRP A 90 -3.55 10.47 3.57
C TRP A 90 -3.32 10.71 5.07
N ARG A 91 -2.64 9.76 5.71
CA ARG A 91 -2.17 9.85 7.08
C ARG A 91 -0.75 9.30 7.11
N ASP A 92 0.19 10.10 7.60
CA ASP A 92 1.55 9.62 7.84
C ASP A 92 1.48 8.39 8.76
N THR A 93 1.90 7.24 8.23
CA THR A 93 1.71 5.95 8.87
C THR A 93 3.03 5.19 8.84
N ALA A 94 3.48 4.74 10.00
CA ALA A 94 4.71 3.97 10.09
C ALA A 94 4.61 2.68 9.27
N SER A 95 5.73 2.21 8.73
CA SER A 95 5.77 0.94 8.00
C SER A 95 5.19 -0.20 8.85
N GLY A 96 4.24 -0.95 8.28
CA GLY A 96 3.51 -2.03 8.93
C GLY A 96 2.38 -1.60 9.88
N ALA A 97 2.23 -0.31 10.20
CA ALA A 97 1.07 0.20 10.92
C ALA A 97 -0.15 0.29 10.00
N ARG A 98 -1.36 0.28 10.59
CA ARG A 98 -2.62 0.21 9.85
C ARG A 98 -3.44 1.49 10.00
N GLN A 99 -4.12 1.89 8.93
CA GLN A 99 -5.13 2.95 8.89
C GLN A 99 -6.45 2.37 8.40
N VAL A 100 -7.53 2.68 9.10
CA VAL A 100 -8.89 2.35 8.66
C VAL A 100 -9.47 3.58 7.99
N LEU A 101 -9.78 3.46 6.71
CA LEU A 101 -10.30 4.56 5.89
C LEU A 101 -11.71 4.21 5.40
N GLN A 102 -12.60 5.20 5.40
CA GLN A 102 -13.99 5.05 4.94
C GLN A 102 -14.06 5.23 3.43
N PHE A 103 -14.61 4.26 2.73
CA PHE A 103 -14.93 4.31 1.31
C PHE A 103 -16.42 4.02 1.08
N PRO A 104 -16.98 4.32 -0.11
CA PRO A 104 -18.37 3.99 -0.44
C PRO A 104 -18.71 2.49 -0.30
N VAL A 105 -17.70 1.62 -0.44
CA VAL A 105 -17.82 0.17 -0.29
C VAL A 105 -17.71 -0.31 1.16
N GLY A 106 -17.48 0.61 2.10
CA GLY A 106 -17.25 0.33 3.51
C GLY A 106 -15.84 0.68 3.97
N GLU A 107 -15.45 0.13 5.12
CA GLU A 107 -14.12 0.35 5.70
C GLU A 107 -13.07 -0.45 4.96
N LEU A 108 -11.98 0.20 4.57
CA LEU A 108 -10.80 -0.44 4.02
C LEU A 108 -9.60 -0.22 4.93
N VAL A 109 -8.79 -1.27 5.12
CA VAL A 109 -7.61 -1.24 5.97
C VAL A 109 -6.37 -1.10 5.10
N PHE A 110 -5.72 0.04 5.22
CA PHE A 110 -4.47 0.36 4.56
C PHE A 110 -3.30 0.12 5.50
N ILE A 111 -2.17 -0.33 4.96
CA ILE A 111 -0.92 -0.60 5.69
C ILE A 111 0.13 0.40 5.19
N GLY A 112 0.85 1.04 6.11
CA GLY A 112 1.95 1.93 5.75
C GLY A 112 3.13 1.17 5.19
N ASP A 113 3.73 1.73 4.15
CA ASP A 113 5.05 1.35 3.63
C ASP A 113 5.90 2.62 3.55
N GLU A 114 7.19 2.50 3.90
CA GLU A 114 8.11 3.63 3.83
C GLU A 114 8.57 3.93 2.40
N GLY A 115 8.39 2.98 1.49
CA GLY A 115 8.77 3.10 0.09
C GLY A 115 10.28 3.24 -0.09
N GLU A 116 10.67 3.92 -1.15
CA GLU A 116 12.06 4.18 -1.54
C GLU A 116 12.19 5.61 -2.09
N ARG A 117 13.41 6.06 -2.43
CA ARG A 117 13.65 7.44 -2.90
C ARG A 117 12.70 7.89 -4.03
N ASP A 118 12.42 7.02 -5.00
CA ASP A 118 11.63 7.34 -6.20
C ASP A 118 10.12 7.21 -5.99
N LEU A 119 9.72 6.50 -4.93
CA LEU A 119 8.35 6.37 -4.47
C LEU A 119 8.40 6.36 -2.95
N PRO A 120 8.40 7.55 -2.30
CA PRO A 120 8.41 7.65 -0.84
C PRO A 120 7.15 7.01 -0.24
N ALA A 121 6.98 7.20 1.08
CA ALA A 121 5.91 6.57 1.83
C ALA A 121 4.56 6.53 1.09
N PHE A 122 3.94 5.36 1.08
CA PHE A 122 2.61 5.11 0.54
C PHE A 122 1.83 4.21 1.49
N LEU A 123 0.50 4.16 1.34
CA LEU A 123 -0.31 3.14 2.02
C LEU A 123 -0.84 2.15 1.00
N TYR A 124 -0.93 0.87 1.35
CA TYR A 124 -1.51 -0.15 0.47
C TYR A 124 -2.58 -0.99 1.16
N CYS A 125 -3.59 -1.41 0.41
CA CYS A 125 -4.66 -2.28 0.85
C CYS A 125 -4.75 -3.47 -0.12
N PRO A 126 -4.22 -4.65 0.23
CA PRO A 126 -4.40 -5.86 -0.57
C PRO A 126 -5.88 -6.23 -0.64
N LEU A 127 -6.40 -6.37 -1.86
CA LEU A 127 -7.77 -6.81 -2.11
C LEU A 127 -7.83 -8.31 -2.35
N ILE A 128 -6.87 -8.83 -3.11
CA ILE A 128 -6.74 -10.25 -3.43
C ILE A 128 -5.26 -10.63 -3.33
N ALA A 129 -4.97 -11.64 -2.51
CA ALA A 129 -3.67 -12.31 -2.45
C ALA A 129 -3.84 -13.70 -1.81
N PRO A 130 -3.16 -14.75 -2.32
CA PRO A 130 -2.39 -14.75 -3.56
C PRO A 130 -3.30 -14.73 -4.81
N VAL A 131 -2.71 -14.49 -5.99
CA VAL A 131 -3.43 -14.31 -7.27
C VAL A 131 -3.20 -15.43 -8.28
N GLU A 132 -2.74 -16.59 -7.82
CA GLU A 132 -2.41 -17.77 -8.64
C GLU A 132 -3.56 -18.26 -9.52
N HIS A 133 -4.80 -18.08 -9.05
CA HIS A 133 -6.01 -18.55 -9.73
C HIS A 133 -6.53 -17.59 -10.82
N ILE A 134 -5.94 -16.40 -10.98
CA ILE A 134 -6.35 -15.44 -12.01
C ILE A 134 -5.80 -15.89 -13.37
N THR A 135 -6.70 -16.30 -14.27
CA THR A 135 -6.33 -16.90 -15.56
C THR A 135 -6.26 -15.87 -16.69
N GLU A 136 -7.09 -14.82 -16.66
CA GLU A 136 -7.16 -13.77 -17.67
C GLU A 136 -7.28 -12.39 -17.00
N PRO A 137 -6.24 -11.54 -17.06
CA PRO A 137 -6.40 -10.13 -16.76
C PRO A 137 -7.14 -9.47 -17.94
N GLU A 138 -8.46 -9.36 -17.84
CA GLU A 138 -9.17 -8.46 -18.74
C GLU A 138 -8.78 -7.03 -18.36
N ALA A 139 -8.12 -6.32 -19.28
CA ALA A 139 -7.83 -4.91 -19.07
C ALA A 139 -9.18 -4.19 -18.97
N ALA A 140 -9.49 -3.63 -17.80
CA ALA A 140 -10.63 -2.73 -17.67
C ALA A 140 -10.37 -1.53 -18.60
N VAL A 141 -11.10 -1.49 -19.71
CA VAL A 141 -11.09 -0.41 -20.72
C VAL A 141 -11.85 0.80 -20.21
#